data_AF-A0A358MA07-F1
#
_entry.id   AF-A0A358MA07-F1
#
_cell.length_a   1.000
_cell.length_b   1.000
_cell.length_c   1.000
_cell.angle_alpha   90.00
_cell.angle_beta   90.00
_cell.angle_gamma   90.00
#
_symmetry.space_group_name_H-M   'P 1'
#
loop_
_entity.id
_entity.type
_entity.pdbx_description
1 polymer ?
#
loop_
_entity_poly.entity_id
_entity_poly.type
_entity_poly.pdbx_seq_one_letter_code
_entity_poly.pdbx_strand_id
1 'polypeptide(L)'
;MDARRYIVTKAMLQLGFTPGYNGFFFLRDAVLTTLRDPETLTLITKLIYAPLAKAYGTTSENVEKSIRKAAAAVWKRHGGTGKTIAVLNSEYRYSDVRPENRELISLVCHFVEQAGETFDTDVRSSV
;
A
#
# COMPACT_ATOMS: atom_id res chain seq x y z
N MET A 1 12.65 15.38 -2.02
CA MET A 1 11.81 14.26 -1.57
C MET A 1 11.55 13.40 -2.80
N ASP A 2 11.75 12.08 -2.72
CA ASP A 2 11.65 11.17 -3.88
C ASP A 2 10.22 11.18 -4.47
N ALA A 3 10.09 11.41 -5.78
CA ALA A 3 8.80 11.58 -6.46
C ALA A 3 7.88 10.35 -6.28
N ARG A 4 8.45 9.14 -6.33
CA ARG A 4 7.70 7.90 -6.11
C ARG A 4 7.13 7.82 -4.69
N ARG A 5 7.90 8.23 -3.68
CA ARG A 5 7.45 8.22 -2.28
C ARG A 5 6.27 9.17 -2.07
N TYR A 6 6.28 10.32 -2.74
CA TYR A 6 5.17 11.27 -2.70
C TYR A 6 3.91 10.66 -3.30
N ILE A 7 4.00 10.06 -4.50
CA ILE A 7 2.86 9.41 -5.17
C ILE A 7 2.26 8.30 -4.30
N VAL A 8 3.08 7.38 -3.77
CA VAL A 8 2.60 6.31 -2.87
C VAL A 8 1.92 6.87 -1.64
N THR A 9 2.47 7.92 -1.03
CA THR A 9 1.86 8.58 0.14
C THR A 9 0.48 9.15 -0.20
N LYS A 10 0.34 9.85 -1.34
CA LYS A 10 -0.94 10.39 -1.80
C LYS A 10 -1.95 9.30 -2.09
N ALA A 11 -1.52 8.23 -2.74
CA ALA A 11 -2.34 7.06 -3.04
C ALA A 11 -2.89 6.41 -1.76
N MET A 12 -2.04 6.17 -0.77
CA MET A 12 -2.46 5.61 0.52
C MET A 12 -3.46 6.50 1.26
N LEU A 13 -3.27 7.83 1.24
CA LEU A 13 -4.22 8.78 1.81
C LEU A 13 -5.59 8.72 1.12
N GLN A 14 -5.62 8.61 -0.22
CA GLN A 14 -6.85 8.45 -1.00
C GLN A 14 -7.59 7.15 -0.69
N LEU A 15 -6.84 6.09 -0.38
CA LEU A 15 -7.37 4.79 0.06
C LEU A 15 -7.82 4.78 1.54
N GLY A 16 -7.68 5.91 2.26
CA GLY A 16 -8.15 6.06 3.64
C GLY A 16 -7.11 5.69 4.71
N PHE A 17 -5.88 5.35 4.33
CA PHE A 17 -4.80 5.15 5.30
C PHE A 17 -4.32 6.50 5.83
N THR A 18 -4.19 6.65 7.15
CA THR A 18 -3.73 7.90 7.77
C THR A 18 -2.38 7.73 8.47
N PRO A 19 -1.51 8.77 8.47
CA PRO A 19 -0.14 8.70 9.02
C PRO A 19 -0.04 8.70 10.56
N GLY A 20 -1.07 8.27 11.29
CA GLY A 20 -1.09 8.27 12.76
C GLY A 20 -0.42 7.05 13.41
N TYR A 21 -0.05 6.04 12.65
CA TYR A 21 0.48 4.76 13.17
C TYR A 21 1.60 4.20 12.29
N ASN A 22 2.51 3.43 12.90
CA ASN A 22 3.64 2.82 12.21
C ASN A 22 3.26 1.95 11.00
N GLY A 23 2.07 1.35 11.01
CA GLY A 23 1.55 0.58 9.89
C GLY A 23 1.47 1.38 8.58
N PHE A 24 1.23 2.69 8.64
CA PHE A 24 1.25 3.56 7.46
C PHE A 24 2.65 3.62 6.85
N PHE A 25 3.67 3.88 7.68
CA PHE A 25 5.04 4.02 7.21
C PHE A 25 5.60 2.69 6.70
N PHE A 26 5.32 1.59 7.40
CA PHE A 26 5.72 0.25 6.95
C PHE A 26 5.05 -0.15 5.64
N LEU A 27 3.74 0.09 5.49
CA LEU A 27 3.03 -0.23 4.24
C LEU A 27 3.57 0.60 3.07
N ARG A 28 3.82 1.90 3.26
CA ARG A 28 4.41 2.75 2.21
C ARG A 28 5.76 2.21 1.75
N ASP A 29 6.64 1.88 2.68
CA ASP A 29 7.99 1.45 2.33
C ASP A 29 8.00 0.01 1.79
N ALA A 30 7.05 -0.84 2.19
CA ALA A 30 6.80 -2.14 1.58
C ALA A 30 6.30 -2.03 0.13
N VAL A 31 5.39 -1.10 -0.14
CA VAL A 31 4.91 -0.77 -1.50
C VAL A 31 6.05 -0.23 -2.36
N LEU A 32 6.86 0.70 -1.85
CA LEU A 32 8.02 1.22 -2.58
C LEU A 32 9.06 0.13 -2.89
N THR A 33 9.24 -0.84 -1.99
CA THR A 33 10.11 -2.00 -2.21
C THR A 33 9.55 -2.88 -3.32
N THR A 34 8.25 -3.18 -3.25
CA THR A 34 7.55 -4.03 -4.23
C THR A 34 7.49 -3.39 -5.61
N LEU A 35 7.22 -2.09 -5.71
CA LEU A 35 7.23 -1.35 -6.98
C LEU A 35 8.61 -1.31 -7.66
N ARG A 36 9.69 -1.50 -6.89
CA ARG A 36 11.05 -1.60 -7.43
C ARG A 36 11.36 -3.02 -7.88
N ASP A 37 10.93 -3.99 -7.10
CA ASP A 37 11.17 -5.42 -7.35
C ASP A 37 9.92 -6.23 -6.92
N PRO A 38 9.02 -6.54 -7.86
CA PRO A 38 7.79 -7.27 -7.57
C PRO A 38 8.01 -8.67 -6.96
N GLU A 39 9.15 -9.31 -7.26
CA GLU A 39 9.50 -10.63 -6.74
C GLU A 39 9.64 -10.64 -5.20
N THR A 40 9.86 -9.47 -4.58
CA THR A 40 9.96 -9.35 -3.12
C THR A 40 8.70 -9.81 -2.37
N LEU A 41 7.53 -9.76 -3.00
CA LEU A 41 6.27 -10.27 -2.41
C LEU A 41 6.22 -11.79 -2.27
N THR A 42 7.04 -12.55 -3.01
CA THR A 42 7.08 -14.02 -2.90
C THR A 42 7.62 -14.46 -1.54
N LEU A 43 8.58 -13.72 -0.99
CA LEU A 43 9.22 -13.97 0.30
C LEU A 43 9.08 -12.76 1.22
N ILE A 44 7.85 -12.30 1.42
CA ILE A 44 7.51 -11.06 2.14
C ILE A 44 8.20 -10.95 3.50
N THR A 45 8.31 -12.03 4.28
CA THR A 45 8.97 -12.00 5.60
C THR A 45 10.47 -11.69 5.49
N LYS A 46 11.15 -12.23 4.49
CA LYS A 46 12.60 -12.11 4.31
C LYS A 46 12.99 -10.85 3.55
N LEU A 47 12.22 -10.51 2.52
CA LEU A 47 12.57 -9.45 1.56
C LEU A 47 11.90 -8.11 1.86
N ILE A 48 10.83 -8.10 2.68
CA ILE A 48 10.13 -6.87 3.07
C ILE A 48 10.17 -6.68 4.59
N TYR A 49 9.63 -7.62 5.37
CA TYR A 49 9.50 -7.40 6.82
C TYR A 49 10.85 -7.32 7.54
N ALA A 50 11.81 -8.20 7.25
CA ALA A 50 13.12 -8.16 7.91
C ALA A 50 13.94 -6.89 7.59
N PRO A 51 14.03 -6.42 6.34
CA PRO A 51 14.67 -5.12 6.03
C PRO A 51 13.98 -3.94 6.71
N LEU A 52 12.65 -3.88 6.68
CA LEU A 52 11.88 -2.82 7.34
C LEU A 52 12.08 -2.85 8.86
N ALA A 53 12.05 -4.05 9.46
CA ALA A 53 12.29 -4.22 10.89
C ALA A 53 13.65 -3.66 11.29
N LYS A 54 14.70 -3.97 10.52
CA LYS A 54 16.05 -3.42 10.72
C LYS A 54 16.08 -1.90 10.57
N ALA A 55 15.45 -1.37 9.52
CA ALA A 55 15.45 0.07 9.23
C ALA A 55 14.70 0.90 10.29
N TYR A 56 13.66 0.33 10.89
CA TYR A 56 12.81 1.00 11.88
C TYR A 56 13.12 0.61 13.32
N GLY A 57 14.17 -0.18 13.57
CA GLY A 57 14.55 -0.62 14.93
C GLY A 57 13.46 -1.45 15.62
N THR A 58 12.80 -2.34 14.88
CA THR A 58 11.69 -3.18 15.38
C THR A 58 11.84 -4.63 14.92
N THR A 59 10.80 -5.47 15.10
CA THR A 59 10.80 -6.88 14.68
C THR A 59 9.94 -7.08 13.42
N SER A 60 10.28 -8.10 12.61
CA SER A 60 9.49 -8.45 11.42
C SER A 60 8.02 -8.74 11.75
N GLU A 61 7.79 -9.36 12.90
CA GLU A 61 6.44 -9.63 13.42
C GLU A 61 5.68 -8.33 13.74
N ASN A 62 6.36 -7.33 14.31
CA ASN A 62 5.72 -6.04 14.57
C ASN A 62 5.42 -5.26 13.28
N VAL A 63 6.28 -5.38 12.26
CA VAL A 63 6.02 -4.81 10.92
C VAL A 63 4.75 -5.43 10.33
N GLU A 64 4.68 -6.76 10.29
CA GLU A 64 3.53 -7.52 9.79
C GLU A 64 2.24 -7.16 10.54
N LYS A 65 2.27 -7.24 11.88
CA LYS A 65 1.11 -6.92 12.73
C LYS A 65 0.64 -5.48 12.53
N SER A 66 1.55 -4.54 12.36
CA SER A 66 1.22 -3.12 12.18
C SER A 66 0.57 -2.85 10.82
N ILE A 67 1.05 -3.49 9.74
CA ILE A 67 0.41 -3.43 8.42
C ILE A 67 -1.00 -4.03 8.50
N ARG A 68 -1.15 -5.20 9.13
CA ARG A 68 -2.45 -5.86 9.32
C ARG A 68 -3.43 -4.98 10.09
N LYS A 69 -2.97 -4.32 11.16
CA LYS A 69 -3.77 -3.37 11.94
C LYS A 69 -4.20 -2.16 11.11
N ALA A 70 -3.33 -1.63 10.26
CA ALA A 70 -3.66 -0.54 9.36
C ALA A 70 -4.76 -0.95 8.36
N ALA A 71 -4.63 -2.13 7.76
CA ALA A 71 -5.67 -2.71 6.88
C ALA A 71 -7.01 -2.83 7.61
N ALA A 72 -6.98 -3.40 8.82
CA ALA A 72 -8.17 -3.60 9.64
C ALA A 72 -8.86 -2.27 10.00
N ALA A 73 -8.09 -1.22 10.28
CA ALA A 73 -8.63 0.10 10.60
C ALA A 73 -9.36 0.72 9.40
N VAL A 74 -8.81 0.62 8.20
CA VAL A 74 -9.45 1.13 6.96
C VAL A 74 -10.73 0.36 6.66
N TRP A 75 -10.68 -0.97 6.75
CA TRP A 75 -11.86 -1.81 6.50
C TRP A 75 -12.95 -1.64 7.56
N LYS A 76 -12.61 -1.50 8.84
CA LYS A 76 -13.59 -1.28 9.92
C LYS A 76 -14.29 0.08 9.83
N ARG A 77 -13.58 1.13 9.39
CA ARG A 77 -14.12 2.50 9.37
C ARG A 77 -15.04 2.77 8.17
N HIS A 78 -14.79 2.13 7.04
CA HIS A 78 -15.49 2.46 5.80
C HIS A 78 -16.09 1.25 5.08
N GLY A 79 -15.84 0.01 5.52
CA GLY A 79 -15.96 -1.16 4.62
C GLY A 79 -14.88 -1.16 3.52
N GLY A 80 -13.88 -0.28 3.65
CA GLY A 80 -13.09 0.27 2.53
C GLY A 80 -13.69 1.59 2.03
N THR A 81 -12.90 2.58 1.61
CA THR A 81 -13.52 3.75 0.96
C THR A 81 -14.19 3.31 -0.34
N GLY A 82 -15.23 4.00 -0.83
CA GLY A 82 -15.83 3.67 -2.14
C GLY A 82 -14.81 3.58 -3.28
N LYS A 83 -13.68 4.32 -3.17
CA LYS A 83 -12.53 4.22 -4.09
C LYS A 83 -11.69 2.97 -3.87
N THR A 84 -11.37 2.64 -2.62
CA THR A 84 -10.72 1.37 -2.25
C THR A 84 -11.55 0.21 -2.77
N ILE A 85 -12.86 0.19 -2.49
CA ILE A 85 -13.81 -0.83 -2.93
C ILE A 85 -13.93 -0.85 -4.47
N ALA A 86 -13.96 0.30 -5.15
CA ALA A 86 -14.04 0.34 -6.62
C ALA A 86 -12.80 -0.27 -7.29
N VAL A 87 -11.60 0.05 -6.80
CA VAL A 87 -10.34 -0.54 -7.27
C VAL A 87 -10.29 -2.04 -6.98
N LEU A 88 -10.82 -2.45 -5.82
CA LEU A 88 -10.91 -3.87 -5.45
C LEU A 88 -11.95 -4.64 -6.27
N ASN A 89 -13.07 -4.00 -6.61
CA ASN A 89 -14.19 -4.61 -7.34
C ASN A 89 -13.91 -4.78 -8.83
N SER A 90 -13.09 -3.91 -9.45
CA SER A 90 -12.80 -3.99 -10.88
C SER A 90 -11.89 -5.16 -11.25
N GLU A 91 -10.93 -5.53 -10.40
CA GLU A 91 -9.95 -6.59 -10.72
C GLU A 91 -10.10 -7.87 -9.90
N TYR A 92 -10.50 -7.80 -8.63
CA TYR A 92 -10.34 -8.95 -7.72
C TYR A 92 -11.65 -9.51 -7.15
N ARG A 93 -12.83 -8.96 -7.50
CA ARG A 93 -14.14 -9.40 -6.99
C ARG A 93 -14.13 -9.63 -5.46
N TYR A 94 -13.46 -8.76 -4.69
CA TYR A 94 -13.41 -8.95 -3.24
C TYR A 94 -14.79 -8.74 -2.62
N SER A 95 -15.22 -9.73 -1.85
CA SER A 95 -16.28 -9.63 -0.86
C SER A 95 -15.87 -8.64 0.25
N ASP A 96 -16.77 -8.37 1.21
CA ASP A 96 -16.52 -7.54 2.41
C ASP A 96 -15.35 -8.01 3.32
N VAL A 97 -14.52 -8.94 2.84
CA VAL A 97 -13.37 -9.53 3.53
C VAL A 97 -12.15 -8.64 3.38
N ARG A 98 -11.53 -8.34 4.52
CA ARG A 98 -10.27 -7.58 4.59
C ARG A 98 -9.12 -8.39 3.97
N PRO A 99 -8.31 -7.80 3.07
CA PRO A 99 -7.18 -8.49 2.44
C PRO A 99 -6.08 -8.85 3.45
N GLU A 100 -5.30 -9.86 3.11
CA GLU A 100 -4.04 -10.16 3.79
C GLU A 100 -2.97 -9.11 3.45
N ASN A 101 -1.89 -9.03 4.22
CA ASN A 101 -0.85 -8.02 4.00
C ASN A 101 -0.23 -8.10 2.60
N ARG A 102 0.00 -9.31 2.07
CA ARG A 102 0.57 -9.52 0.73
C ARG A 102 -0.37 -8.95 -0.34
N GLU A 103 -1.64 -9.31 -0.25
CA GLU A 103 -2.69 -8.83 -1.14
C GLU A 103 -2.83 -7.32 -1.04
N LEU A 104 -2.86 -6.77 0.17
CA LEU A 104 -2.92 -5.33 0.39
C LEU A 104 -1.77 -4.58 -0.26
N ILE A 105 -0.53 -5.06 -0.11
CA ILE A 105 0.64 -4.42 -0.74
C ILE A 105 0.48 -4.46 -2.26
N SER A 106 0.09 -5.61 -2.82
CA SER A 106 -0.16 -5.76 -4.26
C SER A 106 -1.23 -4.77 -4.77
N LEU A 107 -2.33 -4.65 -4.04
CA LEU A 107 -3.44 -3.76 -4.36
C LEU A 107 -3.03 -2.28 -4.36
N VAL A 108 -2.24 -1.87 -3.36
CA VAL A 108 -1.73 -0.50 -3.31
C VAL A 108 -0.72 -0.26 -4.43
N CYS A 109 0.11 -1.24 -4.80
CA CYS A 109 1.03 -1.13 -5.95
C CYS A 109 0.25 -0.90 -7.25
N HIS A 110 -0.75 -1.75 -7.52
CA HIS A 110 -1.59 -1.62 -8.71
C HIS A 110 -2.32 -0.27 -8.76
N PHE A 111 -2.87 0.17 -7.62
CA PHE A 111 -3.51 1.49 -7.54
C PHE A 111 -2.54 2.64 -7.83
N VAL A 112 -1.28 2.52 -7.39
CA VAL A 112 -0.24 3.52 -7.67
C VAL A 112 0.15 3.54 -9.15
N GLU A 113 0.22 2.38 -9.81
CA GLU A 113 0.52 2.27 -11.25
C GLU A 113 -0.60 2.89 -12.09
N GLN A 114 -1.86 2.56 -11.80
CA GLN A 114 -3.05 3.15 -12.44
C GLN A 114 -3.15 4.67 -12.21
N ALA A 115 -2.86 5.13 -10.98
CA ALA A 115 -2.82 6.56 -10.68
C ALA A 115 -1.67 7.26 -11.41
N GLY A 116 -0.52 6.59 -11.56
CA GLY A 116 0.65 7.07 -12.29
C GLY A 116 0.36 7.37 -13.76
N GLU A 117 -0.44 6.53 -14.43
CA GLU A 117 -0.92 6.79 -15.80
C GLU A 117 -1.79 8.05 -15.87
N THR A 118 -2.60 8.30 -14.84
CA THR A 118 -3.42 9.53 -14.76
C THR A 118 -2.56 10.78 -14.55
N PHE A 119 -1.50 10.70 -13.73
CA PHE A 119 -0.59 11.83 -13.51
C PHE A 119 0.29 12.16 -14.73
N ASP A 120 0.65 11.18 -15.57
CA ASP A 120 1.43 11.41 -16.80
C ASP A 120 0.56 12.03 -17.92
N THR A 121 -0.75 11.75 -17.91
CA THR A 121 -1.72 12.31 -18.86
C THR A 121 -2.05 13.79 -18.58
N ASP A 122 -2.10 14.20 -17.30
CA ASP A 122 -2.28 15.61 -16.91
C ASP A 122 -1.07 16.48 -17.25
N VAL A 123 0.15 15.93 -17.18
CA VAL A 123 1.38 16.64 -17.58
C VAL A 123 1.44 16.80 -19.10
N ARG A 124 1.01 15.80 -19.87
CA ARG A 124 0.94 15.87 -21.34
C ARG A 124 -0.19 16.76 -21.87
N SER A 125 -1.28 16.92 -21.12
CA SER A 125 -2.38 17.81 -21.50
C SER A 125 -2.15 19.28 -21.12
N SER A 126 -1.05 19.55 -20.39
CA SER A 126 -0.63 20.91 -20.00
C SER A 126 0.53 21.46 -20.84
N VAL A 127 0.84 20.81 -21.97
CA VAL A 127 1.82 21.26 -22.99
C VAL A 127 1.14 21.41 -24.34
#